data_AF-A0A7V5G5V4-F1
#
_entry.id   AF-A0A7V5G5V4-F1
#
_cell.length_a   1.000
_cell.length_b   1.000
_cell.length_c   1.000
_cell.angle_alpha   90.00
_cell.angle_beta   90.00
_cell.angle_gamma   90.00
#
_symmetry.space_group_name_H-M   'P 1'
#
loop_
_entity.id
_entity.type
_entity.pdbx_description
1 polymer ?
#
loop_
_entity_poly.entity_id
_entity_poly.type
_entity_poly.pdbx_seq_one_letter_code
_entity_poly.pdbx_strand_id
1 'polypeptide(L)' 'MTNTVKKEDNDIVKAIRERIEELLKTYHTRKEDLQWADEDWEVGEIQEELEGYAKEIKKLKKKIQQYQDK' A
#
# COMPACT_ATOMS: atom_id res chain seq x y z
N MET A 1 -31.42 -7.37 9.67
CA MET A 1 -30.05 -7.50 10.21
C MET A 1 -28.96 -7.45 9.12
N THR A 2 -29.27 -7.06 7.88
CA THR A 2 -28.31 -7.05 6.74
C THR A 2 -27.55 -5.72 6.55
N ASN A 3 -28.01 -4.62 7.14
CA ASN A 3 -27.37 -3.31 6.97
C ASN A 3 -26.09 -3.12 7.79
N THR A 4 -25.90 -3.85 8.89
CA THR A 4 -24.74 -3.69 9.77
C THR A 4 -23.48 -4.27 9.15
N VAL A 5 -23.58 -5.46 8.55
CA VAL A 5 -22.44 -6.18 7.91
C VAL A 5 -21.88 -5.39 6.71
N LYS A 6 -22.76 -4.85 5.85
CA LYS A 6 -22.34 -4.05 4.69
C LYS A 6 -21.65 -2.73 5.08
N LYS A 7 -21.95 -2.19 6.27
CA LYS A 7 -21.32 -0.96 6.77
C LYS A 7 -19.92 -1.25 7.29
N GLU A 8 -19.74 -2.32 8.08
CA GLU A 8 -18.44 -2.75 8.60
C GLU A 8 -17.45 -3.09 7.48
N ASP A 9 -17.90 -3.82 6.44
CA ASP A 9 -17.05 -4.12 5.29
C ASP A 9 -16.63 -2.86 4.53
N ASN A 10 -17.51 -1.84 4.47
CA ASN A 10 -17.21 -0.55 3.83
C ASN A 10 -16.17 0.25 4.62
N ASP A 11 -16.32 0.31 5.95
CA ASP A 11 -15.36 0.98 6.84
C ASP A 11 -13.98 0.30 6.78
N ILE A 12 -13.93 -1.03 6.69
CA ILE A 12 -12.68 -1.78 6.50
C ILE A 12 -12.05 -1.47 5.13
N VAL A 13 -12.83 -1.50 4.05
CA VAL A 13 -12.34 -1.16 2.71
C VAL A 13 -11.81 0.27 2.65
N LYS A 14 -12.49 1.21 3.31
CA LYS A 14 -12.04 2.60 3.42
C LYS A 14 -10.68 2.69 4.12
N ALA A 15 -10.53 2.07 5.29
CA ALA A 15 -9.25 2.06 6.02
C ALA A 15 -8.11 1.43 5.19
N ILE A 16 -8.40 0.36 4.43
CA ILE A 16 -7.40 -0.26 3.55
C ILE A 16 -7.00 0.69 2.41
N ARG A 17 -7.94 1.45 1.84
CA ARG A 17 -7.64 2.45 0.80
C ARG A 17 -6.79 3.59 1.33
N GLU A 18 -7.12 4.12 2.49
CA GLU A 18 -6.31 5.15 3.16
C GLU A 18 -4.87 4.65 3.39
N ARG A 19 -4.71 3.40 3.83
CA ARG A 19 -3.38 2.79 3.99
C ARG A 19 -2.63 2.62 2.67
N ILE A 20 -3.31 2.26 1.58
CA ILE A 20 -2.70 2.18 0.25
C ILE A 20 -2.21 3.56 -0.20
N GLU A 21 -3.00 4.62 0.05
CA GLU A 21 -2.62 5.99 -0.30
C GLU A 21 -1.38 6.46 0.47
N GLU A 22 -1.29 6.15 1.77
CA GLU A 22 -0.08 6.41 2.57
C GLU A 22 1.15 5.70 1.97
N LEU A 23 1.03 4.40 1.70
CA LEU A 23 2.13 3.62 1.11
C LEU A 23 2.54 4.15 -0.26
N LEU A 24 1.60 4.62 -1.08
CA LEU A 24 1.90 5.21 -2.38
C LEU A 24 2.65 6.54 -2.25
N LYS A 25 2.30 7.38 -1.27
CA LYS A 25 3.03 8.62 -0.98
C LYS A 25 4.47 8.30 -0.55
N THR A 26 4.65 7.39 0.40
CA THR A 26 5.98 6.96 0.84
C THR A 26 6.78 6.36 -0.30
N TYR A 27 6.16 5.50 -1.12
CA TYR A 27 6.80 4.94 -2.32
C TYR A 27 7.28 6.03 -3.28
N HIS A 28 6.48 7.08 -3.49
CA HIS A 28 6.86 8.17 -4.38
C HIS A 28 8.05 8.94 -3.84
N THR A 29 8.03 9.32 -2.56
CA THR A 29 9.16 9.99 -1.90
C THR A 29 10.43 9.14 -1.94
N ARG A 30 10.34 7.85 -1.60
CA ARG A 30 11.52 6.96 -1.67
C ARG A 30 12.04 6.76 -3.09
N LYS A 31 11.16 6.80 -4.09
CA LYS A 31 11.57 6.76 -5.49
C LYS A 31 12.25 8.06 -5.93
N GLU A 32 11.88 9.20 -5.34
CA GLU A 32 12.61 10.45 -5.52
C GLU A 32 13.99 10.34 -4.85
N ASP A 33 14.09 9.85 -3.62
CA ASP A 33 15.37 9.61 -2.92
C ASP A 33 16.31 8.75 -3.79
N LEU A 34 15.79 7.68 -4.41
CA LEU A 34 16.55 6.80 -5.30
C LEU A 34 17.19 7.55 -6.49
N GLN A 35 16.59 8.62 -6.98
CA GLN A 35 17.15 9.41 -8.09
C GLN A 35 18.38 10.22 -7.66
N TRP A 36 18.51 10.49 -6.36
CA TRP A 36 19.58 11.28 -5.77
C TRP A 36 20.59 10.42 -5.00
N ALA A 37 20.38 9.10 -4.94
CA ALA A 37 21.30 8.18 -4.30
C ALA A 37 22.56 7.99 -5.15
N ASP A 38 23.71 8.30 -4.57
CA ASP A 38 25.01 8.23 -5.25
C ASP A 38 25.81 6.98 -4.88
N GLU A 39 25.44 6.30 -3.78
CA GLU A 39 26.15 5.11 -3.28
C GLU A 39 25.38 3.82 -3.57
N ASP A 40 26.05 2.79 -4.10
CA ASP A 40 25.43 1.52 -4.51
C ASP A 40 24.66 0.82 -3.38
N TRP A 41 25.12 0.95 -2.12
CA TRP A 41 24.42 0.35 -0.98
C TRP A 41 23.13 1.12 -0.65
N GLU A 42 23.12 2.44 -0.79
CA GLU A 42 21.93 3.28 -0.58
C GLU A 42 20.88 2.99 -1.66
N VAL A 43 21.32 2.86 -2.91
CA VAL A 43 20.47 2.42 -4.03
C VAL A 43 19.84 1.06 -3.73
N GLY A 44 20.63 0.11 -3.22
CA GLY A 44 20.14 -1.23 -2.86
C GLY A 44 19.09 -1.21 -1.75
N GLU A 45 19.34 -0.46 -0.67
CA GLU A 45 18.39 -0.33 0.45
C GLU A 45 17.07 0.31 0.00
N ILE A 46 17.13 1.41 -0.74
CA ILE A 46 15.93 2.09 -1.24
C ILE A 46 15.14 1.19 -2.20
N GLN A 47 15.82 0.42 -3.06
CA GLN A 47 15.16 -0.54 -3.95
C GLN A 47 14.43 -1.65 -3.17
N GLU A 48 15.06 -2.20 -2.12
CA GLU A 48 14.42 -3.21 -1.27
C GLU A 48 13.17 -2.65 -0.56
N GLU A 49 13.24 -1.42 -0.05
CA GLU A 49 12.09 -0.75 0.55
C GLU A 49 10.95 -0.55 -0.45
N LEU A 50 11.27 -0.05 -1.66
CA LEU A 50 10.30 0.15 -2.73
C LEU A 50 9.59 -1.16 -3.11
N GLU A 51 10.34 -2.26 -3.18
CA GLU A 51 9.74 -3.59 -3.38
C GLU A 51 8.82 -4.00 -2.22
N GLY A 52 9.20 -3.70 -0.98
CA GLY A 52 8.40 -3.93 0.21
C GLY A 52 7.04 -3.23 0.13
N TYR A 53 7.04 -1.93 -0.18
CA TYR A 53 5.82 -1.15 -0.36
C TYR A 53 4.96 -1.69 -1.50
N ALA A 54 5.56 -2.03 -2.65
CA ALA A 54 4.83 -2.58 -3.79
C ALA A 54 4.15 -3.92 -3.46
N LYS A 55 4.85 -4.81 -2.74
CA LYS A 55 4.30 -6.09 -2.25
C LYS A 55 3.13 -5.85 -1.30
N GLU A 56 3.24 -4.90 -0.39
CA GLU A 56 2.19 -4.59 0.59
C GLU A 56 0.95 -3.97 -0.07
N ILE A 57 1.12 -3.00 -0.97
CA ILE A 57 0.03 -2.42 -1.76
C ILE A 57 -0.72 -3.51 -2.53
N LYS A 58 0.00 -4.47 -3.14
CA LYS A 58 -0.62 -5.59 -3.86
C LYS A 58 -1.45 -6.49 -2.94
N LYS A 59 -0.97 -6.77 -1.72
CA LYS A 59 -1.73 -7.54 -0.71
C LYS A 59 -3.01 -6.80 -0.29
N LEU A 60 -2.90 -5.51 -0.01
CA LEU A 60 -4.04 -4.68 0.41
C LEU A 60 -5.10 -4.57 -0.70
N LYS A 61 -4.70 -4.42 -1.97
CA LYS A 61 -5.62 -4.45 -3.12
C LYS A 61 -6.37 -5.79 -3.22
N LYS A 62 -5.68 -6.92 -3.02
CA LYS A 62 -6.33 -8.24 -2.97
C LYS A 62 -7.31 -8.34 -1.80
N LYS A 63 -6.98 -7.76 -0.65
CA LYS A 63 -7.87 -7.72 0.51
C LYS A 63 -9.15 -6.94 0.20
N ILE A 64 -9.06 -5.79 -0.46
CA ILE A 64 -10.25 -5.04 -0.92
C ILE A 64 -11.14 -5.93 -1.80
N GLN A 65 -10.55 -6.62 -2.79
CA GLN A 65 -11.30 -7.52 -3.68
C GLN A 65 -12.07 -8.59 -2.88
N GLN A 66 -11.45 -9.19 -1.86
CA GLN A 66 -12.08 -10.19 -0.99
C GLN A 66 -13.27 -9.64 -0.18
N TYR A 67 -13.27 -8.35 0.18
CA TYR A 67 -14.40 -7.71 0.85
C TYR A 67 -15.50 -7.30 -0.13
N GLN A 68 -15.18 -7.06 -1.40
CA GLN A 68 -16.16 -6.70 -2.43
C GLN A 68 -16.84 -7.91 -3.05
N ASP A 69 -16.18 -9.07 -3.08
CA ASP A 69 -16.71 -10.34 -3.62
C ASP A 69 -17.54 -11.14 -2.59
N LYS A 70 -17.62 -10.67 -1.34
CA LYS A 70 -18.46 -11.24 -0.28
C LYS A 70 -19.89 -10.73 -0.34
#